data_AF-A0A953KC97-F1
#
_entry.id   AF-A0A953KC97-F1
#
_cell.length_a   1.000
_cell.length_b   1.000
_cell.length_c   1.000
_cell.angle_alpha   90.00
_cell.angle_beta   90.00
_cell.angle_gamma   90.00
#
_symmetry.space_group_name_H-M   'P 1'
#
loop_
_entity.id
_entity.type
_entity.pdbx_description
1 polymer ?
#
loop_
_entity_poly.entity_id
_entity_poly.type
_entity_poly.pdbx_seq_one_letter_code
_entity_poly.pdbx_strand_id
1 'polypeptide(L)'
;MEHETLRIKTAKLRRKSQRALGVYRKAERSSGESSKQLQEAQLIEWKSVNETLTLKLSAALEESAQKGLSARLMALRDFFHSHWREAETKAYRRQQELLSAAQNAEYIKAAGLAQELVSLKAREQANRAAYSELQGLVGRTRGTAASAASPDQDRKPASQTQVSNEPLAANVIPLRRRTSQR
;
A
#
# COMPACT_ATOMS: atom_id res chain seq x y z
N MET A 1 14.81 -4.05 24.85
CA MET A 1 14.25 -3.41 23.63
C MET A 1 13.15 -2.47 24.09
N GLU A 2 13.31 -1.16 23.92
CA GLU A 2 12.33 -0.17 24.39
C GLU A 2 11.00 -0.29 23.64
N HIS A 3 9.88 -0.31 24.38
CA HIS A 3 8.55 -0.32 23.79
C HIS A 3 8.25 1.02 23.12
N GLU A 4 8.41 1.10 21.80
CA GLU A 4 7.99 2.28 21.04
C GLU A 4 6.50 2.57 21.23
N THR A 5 6.20 3.75 21.75
CA THR A 5 4.82 4.23 21.94
C THR A 5 4.11 4.41 20.59
N LEU A 6 2.78 4.28 20.60
CA LEU A 6 1.96 4.49 19.40
C LEU A 6 2.23 5.86 18.76
N ARG A 7 2.38 6.91 19.57
CA ARG A 7 2.70 8.27 19.11
C ARG A 7 4.03 8.34 18.35
N ILE A 8 5.07 7.66 18.83
CA ILE A 8 6.38 7.59 18.15
C ILE A 8 6.24 6.87 16.81
N LYS A 9 5.54 5.72 16.77
CA LYS A 9 5.29 4.96 15.54
C LYS A 9 4.53 5.80 14.50
N THR A 10 3.49 6.52 14.93
CA THR A 10 2.72 7.42 14.07
C THR A 10 3.58 8.56 13.54
N ALA A 11 4.42 9.17 14.38
CA ALA A 11 5.35 10.21 13.94
C ALA A 11 6.39 9.68 12.94
N LYS A 12 6.88 8.43 13.11
CA LYS A 12 7.77 7.77 12.15
C LYS A 12 7.08 7.55 10.81
N LEU A 13 5.84 7.05 10.81
CA LEU A 13 5.05 6.88 9.58
C LEU A 13 4.81 8.21 8.87
N ARG A 14 4.46 9.27 9.62
CA ARG A 14 4.32 10.64 9.07
C ARG A 14 5.62 11.09 8.39
N ARG A 15 6.77 10.92 9.06
CA ARG A 15 8.09 11.27 8.48
C ARG A 15 8.41 10.45 7.24
N LYS A 16 8.07 9.16 7.23
CA LYS A 16 8.21 8.28 6.05
C LYS A 16 7.38 8.81 4.87
N SER A 17 6.12 9.17 5.12
CA SER A 17 5.23 9.78 4.12
C SER A 17 5.79 11.10 3.57
N GLN A 18 6.29 11.98 4.45
CA GLN A 18 6.94 13.24 4.04
C GLN A 18 8.19 13.02 3.18
N ARG A 19 9.01 12.02 3.50
CA ARG A 19 10.17 11.65 2.68
C ARG A 19 9.75 11.14 1.30
N ALA A 20 8.70 10.31 1.23
CA ALA A 20 8.14 9.85 -0.04
C ALA A 20 7.69 11.02 -0.92
N LEU A 21 7.02 12.03 -0.35
CA LEU A 21 6.66 13.26 -1.07
C LEU A 21 7.88 14.00 -1.63
N GLY A 22 8.98 14.04 -0.87
CA GLY A 22 10.25 14.59 -1.36
C GLY A 22 10.81 13.84 -2.57
N VAL A 23 10.67 12.51 -2.60
CA VAL A 23 11.06 11.68 -3.75
C VAL A 23 10.18 11.96 -4.96
N TYR A 24 8.85 12.02 -4.78
CA TYR A 24 7.92 12.29 -5.90
C TYR A 24 8.15 13.67 -6.53
N ARG A 25 8.38 14.71 -5.71
CA ARG A 25 8.70 16.05 -6.22
C ARG A 25 10.01 16.10 -7.00
N LYS A 26 11.00 15.27 -6.63
CA LYS A 26 12.24 15.15 -7.41
C LYS A 26 12.00 14.41 -8.72
N ALA A 27 11.23 13.31 -8.67
CA ALA A 27 10.86 12.53 -9.85
C ALA A 27 10.11 13.39 -10.89
N GLU A 28 9.20 14.25 -10.42
CA GLU A 28 8.46 15.23 -11.24
C GLU A 28 9.40 16.20 -11.97
N ARG A 29 10.46 16.69 -11.31
CA ARG A 29 11.44 17.61 -11.92
C ARG A 29 12.43 16.92 -12.86
N SER A 30 12.70 15.63 -12.65
CA SER A 30 13.64 14.84 -13.47
C SER A 30 12.98 14.17 -14.68
N SER A 31 11.65 14.22 -14.79
CA SER A 31 10.93 13.66 -15.92
C SER A 31 11.11 14.58 -17.14
N GLY A 32 12.13 14.30 -17.97
CA GLY A 32 12.37 15.03 -19.23
C GLY A 32 11.25 14.82 -20.26
N GLU A 33 11.27 15.62 -21.35
CA GLU A 33 10.24 15.80 -22.39
C GLU A 33 9.68 14.52 -23.07
N SER A 34 10.27 13.35 -22.84
CA SER A 34 9.85 12.10 -23.50
C SER A 34 9.48 10.98 -22.52
N SER A 35 9.58 11.20 -21.21
CA SER A 35 9.20 10.23 -20.19
C SER A 35 7.70 10.30 -19.88
N LYS A 36 6.92 9.90 -20.88
CA LYS A 36 5.62 9.19 -20.83
C LYS A 36 4.62 9.68 -19.77
N GLN A 37 3.64 10.46 -20.21
CA GLN A 37 2.41 10.89 -19.52
C GLN A 37 1.80 9.86 -18.54
N LEU A 38 1.91 8.56 -18.83
CA LEU A 38 1.46 7.48 -17.94
C LEU A 38 2.22 7.44 -16.60
N GLN A 39 3.53 7.65 -16.62
CA GLN A 39 4.36 7.70 -15.41
C GLN A 39 4.02 8.94 -14.58
N GLU A 40 3.78 10.07 -15.23
CA GLU A 40 3.30 11.29 -14.57
C GLU A 40 1.94 11.07 -13.89
N ALA A 41 0.99 10.45 -14.59
CA ALA A 41 -0.29 10.07 -14.02
C ALA A 41 -0.15 9.17 -12.78
N GLN A 42 0.77 8.19 -12.81
CA GLN A 42 1.07 7.37 -11.63
C GLN A 42 1.63 8.22 -10.48
N LEU A 43 2.62 9.08 -10.75
CA LEU A 43 3.27 9.92 -9.74
C LEU A 43 2.28 10.87 -9.07
N ILE A 44 1.37 11.48 -9.83
CA ILE A 44 0.33 12.37 -9.32
C ILE A 44 -0.54 11.64 -8.28
N GLU A 45 -0.98 10.43 -8.59
CA GLU A 45 -1.84 9.65 -7.69
C GLU A 45 -1.10 9.24 -6.41
N TRP A 46 0.14 8.76 -6.54
CA TRP A 46 0.98 8.41 -5.37
C TRP A 46 1.25 9.63 -4.48
N LYS A 47 1.54 10.79 -5.08
CA LYS A 47 1.75 12.06 -4.37
C LYS A 47 0.49 12.49 -3.63
N SER A 48 -0.66 12.52 -4.31
CA SER A 48 -1.96 12.92 -3.74
C SER A 48 -2.35 12.07 -2.52
N VAL A 49 -2.20 10.75 -2.61
CA VAL A 49 -2.51 9.83 -1.49
C VAL A 49 -1.54 10.06 -0.32
N ASN A 50 -0.24 10.26 -0.57
CA ASN A 50 0.74 10.54 0.49
C ASN A 50 0.53 11.93 1.14
N GLU A 51 0.08 12.93 0.38
CA GLU A 51 -0.30 14.24 0.93
C GLU A 51 -1.48 14.10 1.88
N THR A 52 -2.52 13.37 1.45
CA THR A 52 -3.70 13.07 2.26
C THR A 52 -3.33 12.30 3.53
N LEU A 53 -2.47 11.29 3.41
CA LEU A 53 -1.99 10.50 4.56
C LEU A 53 -1.21 11.39 5.53
N THR A 54 -0.30 12.22 5.02
CA THR A 54 0.51 13.12 5.84
C THR A 54 -0.36 14.11 6.61
N LEU A 55 -1.32 14.74 5.93
CA LEU A 55 -2.23 15.71 6.53
C LEU A 55 -3.06 15.06 7.66
N LYS A 56 -3.68 13.90 7.40
CA LYS A 56 -4.50 13.21 8.40
C LYS A 56 -3.67 12.66 9.57
N LEU A 57 -2.43 12.22 9.33
CA LEU A 57 -1.51 11.81 10.40
C LEU A 57 -1.06 13.00 11.26
N SER A 58 -0.80 14.17 10.65
CA SER A 58 -0.48 15.40 11.40
C SER A 58 -1.64 15.80 12.31
N ALA A 59 -2.86 15.89 11.76
CA ALA A 59 -4.06 16.20 12.54
C ALA A 59 -4.28 15.20 13.68
N ALA A 60 -4.08 13.90 13.43
CA ALA A 60 -4.19 12.88 14.46
C ALA A 60 -3.16 13.06 15.59
N LEU A 61 -1.94 13.53 15.30
CA LEU A 61 -0.88 13.76 16.29
C LEU A 61 -1.08 15.06 17.10
N GLU A 62 -1.66 16.08 16.50
CA GLU A 62 -1.91 17.39 17.11
C GLU A 62 -3.15 17.38 18.01
N GLU A 63 -4.27 16.82 17.53
CA GLU A 63 -5.56 16.89 18.24
C GLU A 63 -5.74 15.83 19.34
N SER A 64 -4.85 14.85 19.46
CA SER A 64 -5.04 13.74 20.39
C SER A 64 -4.18 13.85 21.66
N ALA A 65 -4.86 14.00 22.79
CA ALA A 65 -4.41 13.38 24.03
C ALA A 65 -4.28 11.86 23.79
N GLN A 66 -3.28 11.20 24.39
CA GLN A 66 -2.90 9.80 24.09
C GLN A 66 -4.08 8.81 23.96
N LYS A 67 -5.19 9.02 24.69
CA LYS A 67 -6.38 8.15 24.68
C LYS A 67 -7.18 8.17 23.37
N GLY A 68 -7.12 9.24 22.57
CA GLY A 68 -7.88 9.37 21.31
C GLY A 68 -7.12 8.95 20.04
N LEU A 69 -5.80 8.77 20.13
CA LEU A 69 -4.94 8.55 18.96
C LEU A 69 -5.27 7.22 18.26
N SER A 70 -5.49 6.14 19.02
CA SER A 70 -5.78 4.81 18.45
C SER A 70 -7.08 4.80 17.64
N ALA A 71 -8.16 5.40 18.18
CA ALA A 71 -9.44 5.50 17.47
C ALA A 71 -9.32 6.29 16.17
N ARG A 72 -8.60 7.41 16.17
CA ARG A 72 -8.34 8.21 14.97
C ARG A 72 -7.54 7.44 13.91
N LEU A 73 -6.56 6.63 14.33
CA LEU A 73 -5.79 5.80 13.40
C LEU A 73 -6.61 4.64 12.83
N MET A 74 -7.54 4.08 13.60
CA MET A 74 -8.50 3.10 13.07
C MET A 74 -9.44 3.73 12.04
N ALA A 75 -10.01 4.91 12.33
CA ALA A 75 -10.82 5.64 11.37
C ALA A 75 -10.03 6.01 10.10
N LEU A 76 -8.76 6.40 10.26
CA LEU A 76 -7.87 6.70 9.14
C LEU A 76 -7.57 5.46 8.29
N ARG A 77 -7.34 4.30 8.93
CA ARG A 77 -7.18 3.01 8.24
C ARG A 77 -8.43 2.70 7.42
N ASP A 78 -9.60 2.83 8.01
CA ASP A 78 -10.87 2.49 7.36
C ASP A 78 -11.18 3.44 6.19
N PHE A 79 -10.80 4.71 6.32
CA PHE A 79 -10.81 5.68 5.22
C PHE A 79 -9.99 5.19 4.02
N PHE A 80 -8.71 4.83 4.21
CA PHE A 80 -7.87 4.34 3.12
C PHE A 80 -8.33 2.98 2.56
N HIS A 81 -8.90 2.12 3.40
CA HIS A 81 -9.52 0.88 2.95
C HIS A 81 -10.71 1.13 2.02
N SER A 82 -11.62 2.02 2.42
CA SER A 82 -12.79 2.39 1.61
C SER A 82 -12.37 2.95 0.26
N HIS A 83 -11.42 3.89 0.24
CA HIS A 83 -10.91 4.48 -0.99
C HIS A 83 -10.17 3.48 -1.89
N TRP A 84 -9.45 2.52 -1.29
CA TRP A 84 -8.86 1.41 -2.04
C TRP A 84 -9.94 0.57 -2.74
N ARG A 85 -10.95 0.11 -2.01
CA ARG A 85 -12.05 -0.71 -2.59
C ARG A 85 -12.85 0.04 -3.65
N GLU A 86 -13.05 1.33 -3.46
CA GLU A 86 -13.69 2.21 -4.45
C GLU A 86 -12.85 2.29 -5.74
N ALA A 87 -11.53 2.55 -5.62
CA ALA A 87 -10.62 2.63 -6.75
C ALA A 87 -10.52 1.30 -7.50
N GLU A 88 -10.45 0.18 -6.78
CA GLU A 88 -10.44 -1.18 -7.34
C GLU A 88 -11.72 -1.46 -8.14
N THR A 89 -12.88 -1.13 -7.58
CA THR A 89 -14.18 -1.31 -8.26
C THR A 89 -14.27 -0.47 -9.53
N LYS A 90 -13.81 0.80 -9.46
CA LYS A 90 -13.77 1.69 -10.63
C LYS A 90 -12.81 1.17 -11.70
N ALA A 91 -11.61 0.74 -11.31
CA ALA A 91 -10.62 0.15 -12.22
C ALA A 91 -11.18 -1.09 -12.92
N TYR A 92 -11.87 -1.97 -12.18
CA TYR A 92 -12.51 -3.15 -12.75
C TYR A 92 -13.56 -2.78 -13.81
N ARG A 93 -14.45 -1.82 -13.51
CA ARG A 93 -15.47 -1.36 -14.48
C ARG A 93 -14.84 -0.78 -15.74
N ARG A 94 -13.85 0.11 -15.60
CA ARG A 94 -13.13 0.70 -16.75
C ARG A 94 -12.37 -0.33 -17.56
N GLN A 95 -11.87 -1.39 -16.93
CA GLN A 95 -11.23 -2.50 -17.64
C GLN A 95 -12.25 -3.24 -18.51
N GLN A 96 -13.47 -3.48 -18.04
CA GLN A 96 -14.52 -4.10 -18.85
C GLN A 96 -14.92 -3.19 -20.03
N GLU A 97 -15.06 -1.88 -19.79
CA GLU A 97 -15.33 -0.90 -20.85
C GLU A 97 -14.20 -0.86 -21.89
N LEU A 98 -12.95 -0.95 -21.46
CA LEU A 98 -11.80 -0.99 -22.36
C LEU A 98 -11.84 -2.23 -23.26
N LEU A 99 -12.16 -3.40 -22.69
CA LEU A 99 -12.27 -4.65 -23.45
C LEU A 99 -13.38 -4.55 -24.49
N SER A 100 -14.54 -4.03 -24.12
CA SER A 100 -15.65 -3.80 -25.06
C SER A 100 -15.27 -2.81 -26.17
N ALA A 101 -14.63 -1.68 -25.82
CA ALA A 101 -14.17 -0.71 -26.82
C ALA A 101 -13.14 -1.32 -27.79
N ALA A 102 -12.22 -2.15 -27.29
CA ALA A 102 -11.24 -2.85 -28.13
C ALA A 102 -11.90 -3.87 -29.07
N GLN A 103 -12.92 -4.61 -28.61
CA GLN A 103 -13.68 -5.56 -29.42
C GLN A 103 -14.47 -4.87 -30.53
N ASN A 104 -14.99 -3.67 -30.26
CA ASN A 104 -15.75 -2.87 -31.23
C ASN A 104 -14.85 -2.01 -32.14
N ALA A 105 -13.52 -2.15 -32.09
CA ALA A 105 -12.56 -1.32 -32.81
C ALA A 105 -12.66 0.20 -32.51
N GLU A 106 -13.16 0.58 -31.33
CA GLU A 106 -13.25 1.96 -30.85
C GLU A 106 -11.88 2.43 -30.28
N TYR A 107 -10.85 2.51 -31.13
CA TYR A 107 -9.46 2.69 -30.68
C TYR A 107 -9.18 3.99 -29.92
N ILE A 108 -9.81 5.10 -30.29
CA ILE A 108 -9.62 6.39 -29.60
C ILE A 108 -10.13 6.30 -28.16
N LYS A 109 -11.32 5.72 -27.98
CA LYS A 109 -11.91 5.49 -26.65
C LYS A 109 -11.09 4.49 -25.85
N ALA A 110 -10.62 3.41 -26.49
CA ALA A 110 -9.74 2.44 -25.84
C ALA A 110 -8.43 3.08 -25.35
N ALA A 111 -7.83 3.98 -26.13
CA ALA A 111 -6.63 4.72 -25.72
C ALA A 111 -6.90 5.61 -24.51
N GLY A 112 -8.01 6.35 -24.49
CA GLY A 112 -8.41 7.17 -23.34
C GLY A 112 -8.67 6.35 -22.08
N LEU A 113 -9.40 5.22 -22.21
CA LEU A 113 -9.66 4.29 -21.10
C LEU A 113 -8.36 3.66 -20.55
N ALA A 114 -7.40 3.34 -21.42
CA ALA A 114 -6.10 2.83 -21.01
C ALA A 114 -5.32 3.83 -20.16
N GLN A 115 -5.36 5.12 -20.52
CA GLN A 115 -4.75 6.19 -19.71
C GLN A 115 -5.46 6.34 -18.36
N GLU A 116 -6.80 6.34 -18.33
CA GLU A 116 -7.57 6.43 -17.08
C GLU A 116 -7.28 5.25 -16.14
N LEU A 117 -7.14 4.04 -16.69
CA LEU A 117 -6.80 2.84 -15.92
C LEU A 117 -5.44 2.91 -15.25
N VAL A 118 -4.47 3.60 -15.85
CA VAL A 118 -3.15 3.81 -15.22
C VAL A 118 -3.30 4.64 -13.95
N SER A 119 -4.06 5.74 -14.00
CA SER A 119 -4.34 6.57 -12.82
C SER A 119 -5.13 5.79 -11.76
N LEU A 120 -6.19 5.06 -12.16
CA LEU A 120 -7.00 4.29 -11.22
C LEU A 120 -6.20 3.19 -10.52
N LYS A 121 -5.34 2.46 -11.25
CA LYS A 121 -4.46 1.44 -10.66
C LYS A 121 -3.40 2.06 -9.75
N ALA A 122 -2.82 3.20 -10.12
CA ALA A 122 -1.88 3.90 -9.25
C ALA A 122 -2.55 4.34 -7.94
N ARG A 123 -3.76 4.91 -8.03
CA ARG A 123 -4.58 5.29 -6.88
C ARG A 123 -4.92 4.09 -6.01
N GLU A 124 -5.35 2.99 -6.60
CA GLU A 124 -5.64 1.74 -5.90
C GLU A 124 -4.41 1.26 -5.10
N GLN A 125 -3.26 1.14 -5.76
CA GLN A 125 -2.00 0.70 -5.15
C GLN A 125 -1.55 1.63 -4.03
N ALA A 126 -1.64 2.95 -4.23
CA ALA A 126 -1.26 3.94 -3.24
C ALA A 126 -2.16 3.86 -2.00
N ASN A 127 -3.48 3.76 -2.18
CA ASN A 127 -4.42 3.62 -1.06
C ASN A 127 -4.21 2.30 -0.31
N ARG A 128 -3.99 1.19 -1.04
CA ARG A 128 -3.66 -0.11 -0.45
C ARG A 128 -2.38 -0.06 0.38
N ALA A 129 -1.34 0.62 -0.11
CA ALA A 129 -0.10 0.82 0.61
C ALA A 129 -0.31 1.62 1.90
N ALA A 130 -1.04 2.74 1.84
CA ALA A 130 -1.39 3.55 3.01
C ALA A 130 -2.19 2.74 4.05
N TYR A 131 -3.20 1.99 3.60
CA TYR A 131 -3.97 1.07 4.44
C TYR A 131 -3.08 0.04 5.13
N SER A 132 -2.17 -0.61 4.39
CA SER A 132 -1.30 -1.66 4.91
C SER A 132 -0.34 -1.13 5.98
N GLU A 133 0.23 0.07 5.77
CA GLU A 133 1.09 0.72 6.76
C GLU A 133 0.31 1.06 8.05
N LEU A 134 -0.92 1.57 7.91
CA LEU A 134 -1.80 1.88 9.05
C LEU A 134 -2.26 0.61 9.78
N GLN A 135 -2.56 -0.46 9.04
CA GLN A 135 -2.91 -1.76 9.60
C GLN A 135 -1.73 -2.33 10.41
N GLY A 136 -0.51 -2.24 9.89
CA GLY A 136 0.69 -2.64 10.62
C GLY A 136 0.91 -1.83 11.90
N LEU A 137 0.54 -0.56 11.89
CA LEU A 137 0.65 0.33 13.03
C LEU A 137 -0.39 0.02 14.13
N VAL A 138 -1.65 -0.25 13.75
CA VAL A 138 -2.75 -0.59 14.67
C VAL A 138 -2.66 -2.05 15.17
N GLY A 139 -2.30 -2.99 14.29
CA GLY A 139 -2.22 -4.42 14.61
C GLY A 139 -1.13 -4.74 15.63
N ARG A 140 0.03 -4.06 15.53
CA ARG A 140 1.13 -4.21 16.49
C ARG A 140 0.83 -3.65 17.88
N THR A 141 -0.16 -2.76 18.01
CA THR A 141 -0.57 -2.21 19.32
C THR A 141 -1.58 -3.06 20.08
N ARG A 142 -2.35 -3.93 19.42
CA ARG A 142 -3.25 -4.88 20.11
C ARG A 142 -2.48 -6.03 20.79
N GLY A 143 -1.34 -6.44 20.25
CA GLY A 143 -0.53 -7.53 20.81
C GLY A 143 0.16 -7.21 22.15
N THR A 144 0.28 -5.94 22.52
CA THR A 144 0.92 -5.54 23.80
C THR A 144 -0.06 -5.39 24.96
N ALA A 145 -1.37 -5.31 24.70
CA ALA A 145 -2.38 -5.23 25.76
C ALA A 145 -2.88 -6.61 26.23
N ALA A 146 -2.78 -7.63 25.38
CA ALA A 146 -3.23 -8.99 25.70
C ALA A 146 -2.21 -9.84 26.48
N SER A 147 -0.98 -9.35 26.67
CA SER A 147 0.09 -10.13 27.34
C SER A 147 0.31 -9.76 28.81
N ALA A 148 -0.53 -8.89 29.38
CA ALA A 148 -0.40 -8.41 30.77
C ALA A 148 -1.46 -8.96 31.73
N ALA A 149 -2.30 -9.90 31.30
CA ALA A 149 -3.31 -10.54 32.14
C ALA A 149 -3.36 -12.04 31.87
N SER A 150 -2.41 -12.78 32.46
CA SER A 150 -2.57 -14.15 32.99
C SER A 150 -1.21 -14.69 33.45
N PRO A 151 -0.89 -14.66 34.75
CA PRO A 151 -0.07 -15.70 35.33
C PRO A 151 -1.04 -16.76 35.86
N ASP A 152 -1.18 -17.87 35.15
CA ASP A 152 -1.03 -19.14 35.84
C ASP A 152 -0.70 -20.26 34.87
N GLN A 153 0.38 -20.93 35.22
CA GLN A 153 0.83 -22.19 34.67
C GLN A 153 -0.22 -23.25 35.04
N ASP A 154 -0.57 -24.14 34.12
CA ASP A 154 -0.06 -25.52 34.22
C ASP A 154 -0.50 -26.41 33.04
N ARG A 155 0.32 -27.42 32.78
CA ARG A 155 0.11 -28.62 31.94
C ARG A 155 0.31 -28.54 30.41
N LYS A 156 1.56 -28.85 30.04
CA LYS A 156 1.95 -29.72 28.90
C LYS A 156 1.62 -31.21 29.21
N PRO A 157 1.86 -32.19 28.31
CA PRO A 157 1.76 -32.21 26.83
C PRO A 157 1.13 -33.53 26.29
N ALA A 158 0.71 -33.55 25.01
CA ALA A 158 0.60 -34.71 24.07
C ALA A 158 -0.36 -34.28 22.93
N SER A 159 -0.18 -34.51 21.63
CA SER A 159 0.62 -35.46 20.86
C SER A 159 0.96 -34.87 19.49
N GLN A 160 1.99 -35.45 18.88
CA GLN A 160 2.39 -35.29 17.49
C GLN A 160 1.26 -35.57 16.50
N THR A 161 1.24 -34.84 15.38
CA THR A 161 1.09 -35.45 14.05
C THR A 161 1.84 -34.60 13.04
N GLN A 162 2.97 -35.10 12.57
CA GLN A 162 3.63 -34.65 11.35
C GLN A 162 2.77 -35.11 10.17
N VAL A 163 2.40 -34.19 9.27
CA VAL A 163 2.05 -34.55 7.89
C VAL A 163 2.85 -33.63 6.98
N SER A 164 3.87 -34.23 6.38
CA SER A 164 4.66 -33.69 5.28
C SER A 164 3.76 -33.41 4.09
N ASN A 165 3.84 -32.20 3.52
CA ASN A 165 3.33 -31.88 2.19
C ASN A 165 4.28 -30.85 1.55
N GLU A 166 5.36 -31.33 0.94
CA GLU A 166 5.87 -30.78 -0.33
C GLU A 166 5.03 -31.39 -1.47
N PRO A 167 4.89 -30.79 -2.68
CA PRO A 167 5.92 -30.09 -3.46
C PRO A 167 5.38 -28.80 -4.16
N LEU A 168 6.12 -27.93 -4.84
CA LEU A 168 6.90 -28.08 -6.08
C LEU A 168 7.75 -26.81 -6.27
N ALA A 169 9.07 -26.98 -6.39
CA ALA A 169 9.98 -25.94 -6.83
C ALA A 169 9.70 -25.59 -8.29
N ALA A 170 9.38 -24.32 -8.56
CA ALA A 170 9.28 -23.82 -9.92
C ALA A 170 10.67 -23.78 -10.57
N ASN A 171 10.81 -24.54 -11.66
CA ASN A 171 11.95 -24.52 -12.59
C ASN A 171 12.25 -23.08 -13.05
N VAL A 172 13.35 -22.51 -12.57
CA VAL A 172 13.90 -21.25 -13.08
C VAL A 172 14.75 -21.57 -14.31
N ILE A 173 14.30 -21.11 -15.48
CA ILE A 173 15.05 -21.17 -16.74
C ILE A 173 16.19 -20.13 -16.68
N PRO A 174 17.47 -20.51 -16.78
CA PRO A 174 18.57 -19.54 -16.81
C PRO A 174 18.66 -18.85 -18.18
N LEU A 175 18.56 -17.51 -18.17
CA LEU A 175 18.83 -16.66 -19.33
C LEU A 175 20.31 -16.77 -19.72
N ARG A 176 20.60 -17.39 -20.87
CA ARG A 176 21.93 -17.40 -21.49
C ARG A 176 22.41 -15.96 -21.75
N ARG A 177 23.46 -15.53 -21.05
CA ARG A 177 24.23 -14.33 -21.44
C ARG A 177 25.02 -14.65 -22.71
N ARG A 178 24.71 -14.00 -23.82
CA ARG A 178 25.59 -13.94 -25.00
C ARG A 178 26.81 -13.10 -24.63
N THR A 179 27.97 -13.74 -24.51
CA THR A 179 29.26 -13.07 -24.55
C THR A 179 29.56 -12.69 -25.99
N SER A 180 29.37 -11.42 -26.34
CA SER A 180 29.96 -10.82 -27.53
C SER A 180 31.34 -10.30 -27.18
N GLN A 181 32.38 -11.09 -27.49
CA GLN A 181 33.74 -10.62 -27.69
C GLN A 181 33.98 -10.50 -29.19
N ARG A 182 34.22 -9.28 -29.66
CA ARG A 182 35.20 -8.95 -30.70
C ARG A 182 35.73 -7.55 -30.39
#